data_AF-M6UJ34-F1
#
_entry.id   AF-M6UJ34-F1
#
_cell.length_a   1.000
_cell.length_b   1.000
_cell.length_c   1.000
_cell.angle_alpha   90.00
_cell.angle_beta   90.00
_cell.angle_gamma   90.00
#
_symmetry.space_group_name_H-M   'P 1'
#
loop_
_entity.id
_entity.type
_entity.pdbx_description
1 polymer ?
#
loop_
_entity_poly.entity_id
_entity_poly.type
_entity_poly.pdbx_seq_one_letter_code
_entity_poly.pdbx_strand_id
1 'polypeptide(L)'
;MSGLFEAEESEFQEERTQETVQLLDEEGNSHSFIVAEALEIDENQYLLLTPLQEEDLDLINLDVSFLKGEENSGYFVVRLEADEFEEDRLIEVQDKRELEDILAELNVDIV
;
A
#
# COMPACT_ATOMS: atom_id res chain seq x y z
N MET A 1 -14.40 -30.78 36.04
CA MET A 1 -13.07 -30.13 35.92
C MET A 1 -12.94 -29.72 34.47
N SER A 2 -12.81 -28.42 34.31
CA SER A 2 -12.81 -27.68 33.05
C SER A 2 -11.61 -28.05 32.19
N GLY A 3 -11.82 -28.12 30.89
CA GLY A 3 -10.79 -28.24 29.86
C GLY A 3 -11.42 -27.85 28.54
N LEU A 4 -11.79 -26.56 28.45
CA LEU A 4 -12.27 -25.88 27.25
C LEU A 4 -11.24 -26.13 26.13
N PHE A 5 -11.61 -26.95 25.15
CA PHE A 5 -11.02 -26.97 23.83
C PHE A 5 -12.12 -26.52 22.88
N GLU A 6 -12.43 -25.23 22.91
CA GLU A 6 -13.07 -24.55 21.80
C GLU A 6 -11.93 -23.81 21.11
N ALA A 7 -11.26 -24.53 20.22
CA ALA A 7 -10.52 -23.91 19.14
C ALA A 7 -11.58 -23.25 18.28
N GLU A 8 -11.79 -21.96 18.51
CA GLU A 8 -12.76 -21.20 17.73
C GLU A 8 -12.38 -21.31 16.26
N GLU A 9 -13.37 -21.83 15.55
CA GLU A 9 -13.45 -22.01 14.13
C GLU A 9 -13.00 -20.70 13.48
N SER A 10 -11.80 -20.72 12.91
CA SER A 10 -11.32 -19.65 12.03
C SER A 10 -12.25 -19.69 10.82
N GLU A 11 -13.26 -18.83 10.86
CA GLU A 11 -14.27 -18.69 9.81
C GLU A 11 -13.54 -18.53 8.48
N PHE A 12 -13.70 -19.53 7.63
CA PHE A 12 -13.31 -19.49 6.22
C PHE A 12 -14.14 -18.40 5.53
N GLN A 13 -13.64 -17.17 5.60
CA GLN A 13 -14.10 -16.06 4.79
C GLN A 13 -13.46 -16.20 3.40
N GLU A 14 -14.23 -16.68 2.42
CA GLU A 14 -14.00 -16.35 1.01
C GLU A 14 -14.25 -14.84 0.82
N GLU A 15 -13.36 -14.02 1.37
CA GLU A 15 -13.34 -12.58 1.16
C GLU A 15 -12.20 -12.27 0.20
N ARG A 16 -12.50 -11.46 -0.83
CA ARG A 16 -11.51 -10.86 -1.72
C ARG A 16 -10.37 -10.38 -0.83
N THR A 17 -9.23 -11.06 -0.88
CA THR A 17 -8.14 -10.89 0.06
C THR A 17 -7.57 -9.51 -0.19
N GLN A 18 -8.10 -8.50 0.51
CA GLN A 18 -7.52 -7.16 0.48
C GLN A 18 -6.16 -7.33 1.14
N GLU A 19 -5.11 -7.36 0.31
CA GLU A 19 -3.75 -7.52 0.79
C GLU A 19 -3.43 -6.29 1.63
N THR A 20 -3.31 -6.49 2.94
CA THR A 20 -2.94 -5.44 3.88
C THR A 20 -1.47 -5.57 4.22
N VAL A 21 -0.80 -4.44 4.31
CA VAL A 21 0.62 -4.35 4.69
C VAL A 21 0.74 -3.48 5.93
N GLN A 22 1.59 -3.90 6.86
CA GLN A 22 1.97 -3.11 8.02
C GLN A 22 3.36 -2.56 7.77
N LEU A 23 3.47 -1.24 7.74
CA LEU A 23 4.73 -0.54 7.60
C LEU A 23 5.17 -0.04 8.96
N LEU A 24 6.47 -0.14 9.21
CA LEU A 24 7.08 0.43 10.40
C LEU A 24 7.82 1.71 10.00
N ASP A 25 7.50 2.83 10.65
CA ASP A 25 8.25 4.07 10.43
C ASP A 25 9.58 4.08 11.21
N GLU A 26 10.38 5.14 11.01
CA GLU A 26 11.68 5.31 11.67
C GLU A 26 11.58 5.48 13.19
N GLU A 27 10.41 5.83 13.71
CA GLU A 27 10.11 5.98 15.13
C GLU A 27 9.61 4.67 15.77
N GLY A 28 9.33 3.66 14.95
CA GLY A 28 8.83 2.35 15.35
C GLY A 28 7.30 2.27 15.44
N ASN A 29 6.57 3.26 14.94
CA ASN A 29 5.11 3.19 14.86
C ASN A 29 4.70 2.32 13.67
N SER A 30 3.67 1.51 13.88
CA SER A 30 3.13 0.61 12.86
C SER A 30 1.92 1.26 12.20
N HIS A 31 2.00 1.47 10.89
CA HIS A 31 0.95 2.06 10.07
C HIS A 31 0.38 0.97 9.15
N SER A 32 -0.94 0.87 9.10
CA SER A 32 -1.61 -0.21 8.37
C SER A 32 -2.21 0.33 7.08
N PHE A 33 -1.85 -0.29 5.97
CA PHE A 33 -2.33 0.10 4.65
C PHE A 33 -2.96 -1.08 3.92
N ILE A 34 -3.86 -0.77 2.99
CA ILE A 34 -4.33 -1.70 1.97
C ILE A 34 -3.49 -1.50 0.72
N VAL A 35 -2.98 -2.60 0.14
CA VAL A 35 -2.43 -2.59 -1.21
C VAL A 35 -3.59 -2.42 -2.17
N ALA A 36 -3.70 -1.22 -2.73
CA ALA A 36 -4.71 -0.92 -3.73
C ALA A 36 -4.29 -1.46 -5.10
N GLU A 37 -3.02 -1.29 -5.45
CA GLU A 37 -2.48 -1.70 -6.74
C GLU A 37 -0.95 -1.87 -6.68
N ALA A 38 -0.42 -2.68 -7.59
CA ALA A 38 1.01 -2.85 -7.80
C ALA A 38 1.35 -2.53 -9.27
N LEU A 39 2.34 -1.67 -9.49
CA LEU A 39 2.78 -1.24 -10.82
C LEU A 39 4.23 -1.65 -11.05
N GLU A 40 4.58 -1.93 -12.30
CA GLU A 40 5.95 -2.20 -12.73
C GLU A 40 6.34 -1.18 -13.81
N ILE A 41 7.28 -0.30 -13.50
CA ILE A 41 7.72 0.80 -14.39
C ILE A 41 9.24 0.81 -14.44
N ASP A 42 9.80 0.77 -15.64
CA ASP A 42 11.26 0.78 -15.89
C ASP A 42 12.03 -0.21 -15.00
N GLU A 43 11.57 -1.46 -14.95
CA GLU A 43 12.15 -2.56 -14.14
C GLU A 43 12.03 -2.38 -12.62
N ASN A 44 11.40 -1.31 -12.14
CA ASN A 44 11.11 -1.07 -10.73
C ASN A 44 9.68 -1.48 -10.40
N GLN A 45 9.47 -2.05 -9.21
CA GLN A 45 8.17 -2.42 -8.70
C GLN A 45 7.69 -1.40 -7.68
N TYR A 46 6.46 -0.91 -7.85
CA TYR A 46 5.84 0.09 -7.01
C TYR A 46 4.55 -0.47 -6.42
N LEU A 47 4.29 -0.18 -5.15
CA LEU A 47 3.04 -0.49 -4.48
C LEU A 47 2.31 0.80 -4.14
N LEU A 48 1.03 0.83 -4.47
CA LEU A 48 0.12 1.90 -4.15
C LEU A 48 -0.70 1.50 -2.95
N LEU A 49 -0.46 2.20 -1.85
CA LEU A 49 -0.99 1.86 -0.55
C LEU A 49 -2.06 2.88 -0.16
N THR A 50 -3.24 2.41 0.21
CA THR A 50 -4.30 3.25 0.76
C THR A 50 -4.26 3.17 2.28
N PRO A 51 -4.14 4.31 2.98
CA PRO A 51 -4.19 4.33 4.44
C PRO A 51 -5.55 3.81 4.94
N LEU A 52 -5.53 2.99 5.99
CA LEU A 52 -6.74 2.53 6.66
C LEU A 52 -7.26 3.53 7.69
N GLN A 53 -6.37 4.32 8.27
CA GLN A 53 -6.68 5.28 9.32
C GLN A 53 -6.59 6.70 8.78
N GLU A 54 -7.44 7.60 9.31
CA GLU A 54 -7.44 9.00 8.88
C GLU A 54 -6.14 9.73 9.26
N GLU A 55 -5.45 9.30 10.31
CA GLU A 55 -4.15 9.83 10.72
C GLU A 55 -3.03 9.54 9.71
N ASP A 56 -3.17 8.47 8.93
CA ASP A 56 -2.21 8.05 7.91
C ASP A 56 -2.46 8.74 6.57
N LEU A 57 -3.53 9.55 6.45
CA LEU A 57 -3.82 10.33 5.23
C LEU A 57 -2.71 11.36 4.96
N ASP A 58 -2.05 11.86 6.00
CA ASP A 58 -0.93 12.80 5.88
C ASP A 58 0.31 12.15 5.25
N LEU A 59 0.37 10.81 5.19
CA LEU A 59 1.48 10.06 4.56
C LEU A 59 1.34 9.98 3.03
N ILE A 60 0.16 10.30 2.48
CA ILE A 60 -0.09 10.25 1.03
C ILE A 60 0.91 11.13 0.28
N ASN A 61 1.69 10.53 -0.62
CA ASN A 61 2.67 11.21 -1.46
C ASN A 61 2.20 11.34 -2.93
N LEU A 62 1.15 10.63 -3.34
CA LEU A 62 0.55 10.70 -4.68
C LEU A 62 -0.92 11.14 -4.59
N ASP A 63 -1.21 12.35 -5.07
CA ASP A 63 -2.58 12.83 -5.23
C ASP A 63 -3.18 12.32 -6.55
N VAL A 64 -4.26 11.55 -6.46
CA VAL A 64 -5.04 11.07 -7.62
C VAL A 64 -6.44 11.68 -7.67
N SER A 65 -6.70 12.70 -6.84
CA SER A 65 -7.97 13.40 -6.76
C SER A 65 -8.40 13.93 -8.14
N PHE A 66 -7.43 14.35 -8.96
CA PHE A 66 -7.68 14.80 -10.33
C PHE A 66 -8.17 13.67 -11.27
N LEU A 67 -7.72 12.44 -11.08
CA LEU A 67 -8.09 11.29 -11.91
C LEU A 67 -9.44 10.70 -11.51
N LYS A 68 -9.67 10.54 -10.20
CA LYS A 68 -10.90 9.93 -9.67
C LYS A 68 -12.07 10.89 -9.51
N GLY A 69 -11.81 12.20 -9.50
CA GLY A 69 -12.84 13.21 -9.23
C GLY A 69 -13.35 13.19 -7.79
N GLU A 70 -12.62 12.54 -6.89
CA GLU A 70 -12.92 12.43 -5.46
C GLU A 70 -11.89 13.25 -4.67
N GLU A 71 -12.35 14.16 -3.81
CA GLU A 71 -11.47 14.98 -2.97
C GLU A 71 -10.79 14.09 -1.90
N ASN A 72 -9.47 14.27 -1.72
CA ASN A 72 -8.61 13.47 -0.83
C ASN A 72 -8.42 12.01 -1.28
N SER A 73 -8.48 11.77 -2.59
CA SER A 73 -8.08 10.48 -3.15
C SER A 73 -6.60 10.50 -3.47
N GLY A 74 -5.83 9.71 -2.75
CA GLY A 74 -4.41 9.59 -2.96
C GLY A 74 -3.87 8.26 -2.45
N TYR A 75 -2.64 7.97 -2.84
CA TYR A 75 -1.93 6.76 -2.46
C TYR A 75 -0.61 7.12 -1.79
N PHE A 76 -0.20 6.27 -0.86
CA PHE A 76 1.17 6.19 -0.40
C PHE A 76 1.93 5.23 -1.30
N VAL A 77 2.83 5.77 -2.10
CA VAL A 77 3.61 5.05 -3.10
C VAL A 77 4.96 4.66 -2.49
N VAL A 78 5.25 3.37 -2.53
CA VAL A 78 6.55 2.82 -2.14
C VAL A 78 7.13 1.98 -3.28
N ARG A 79 8.45 2.04 -3.46
CA ARG A 79 9.21 1.17 -4.35
C ARG A 79 9.70 -0.05 -3.58
N LEU A 80 9.52 -1.22 -4.17
CA LEU A 80 10.14 -2.47 -3.72
C LEU A 80 11.57 -2.53 -4.21
N GLU A 81 12.51 -2.68 -3.29
CA GLU A 81 13.92 -2.94 -3.58
C GLU A 81 14.40 -4.18 -2.83
N ALA A 82 15.15 -5.03 -3.52
CA ALA A 82 15.88 -6.11 -2.87
C ALA A 82 17.17 -5.55 -2.26
N ASP A 83 17.39 -5.80 -0.98
CA ASP A 83 18.64 -5.41 -0.32
C ASP A 83 19.80 -6.38 -0.61
N GLU A 84 20.95 -6.14 0.01
CA GLU A 84 22.15 -6.96 -0.14
C GLU A 84 21.99 -8.41 0.38
N PHE A 85 20.90 -8.70 1.09
CA PHE A 85 20.52 -10.01 1.62
C PHE A 85 19.29 -10.60 0.91
N GLU A 86 18.85 -10.01 -0.21
CA GLU A 86 17.62 -10.39 -0.94
C GLU A 86 16.35 -10.24 -0.08
N GLU A 87 16.37 -9.41 0.96
CA GLU A 87 15.16 -9.05 1.71
C GLU A 87 14.49 -7.85 1.02
N ASP A 88 13.17 -7.97 0.81
CA ASP A 88 12.37 -6.91 0.22
C ASP A 88 12.26 -5.72 1.17
N ARG A 89 12.66 -4.54 0.69
CA ARG A 89 12.53 -3.26 1.38
C ARG A 89 11.58 -2.36 0.64
N LEU A 90 10.75 -1.67 1.40
CA LEU A 90 9.82 -0.67 0.89
C LEU A 90 10.45 0.71 1.06
N ILE A 91 10.68 1.40 -0.05
CA ILE A 91 11.31 2.71 -0.11
C ILE A 91 10.25 3.73 -0.52
N GLU A 92 10.02 4.74 0.32
CA GLU A 92 9.11 5.83 -0.03
C GLU A 92 9.58 6.56 -1.31
N VAL A 93 8.65 6.71 -2.26
CA VAL A 93 8.93 7.48 -3.48
C VAL A 93 8.74 8.97 -3.22
N GLN A 94 9.83 9.72 -3.27
CA GLN A 94 9.82 11.19 -3.11
C GLN A 94 10.19 11.95 -4.40
N ASP A 95 10.70 11.27 -5.43
CA ASP A 95 11.01 11.91 -6.72
C ASP A 95 9.70 12.19 -7.46
N LYS A 96 9.47 13.48 -7.75
CA LYS A 96 8.26 13.94 -8.44
C LYS A 96 8.10 13.33 -9.83
N ARG A 97 9.20 13.05 -10.54
CA ARG A 97 9.14 12.46 -11.88
C ARG A 97 8.67 11.02 -11.80
N GLU A 98 9.18 10.24 -10.84
CA GLU A 98 8.70 8.88 -10.59
C GLU A 98 7.19 8.87 -10.27
N LEU A 99 6.73 9.80 -9.42
CA LEU A 99 5.31 9.96 -9.13
C LEU A 99 4.48 10.38 -10.35
N GLU A 100 5.01 11.26 -11.20
CA GLU A 100 4.37 11.65 -12.47
C GLU A 100 4.25 10.46 -13.44
N ASP A 101 5.29 9.62 -13.54
CA ASP A 101 5.29 8.42 -14.38
C ASP A 101 4.25 7.40 -13.87
N ILE A 102 4.20 7.18 -12.56
CA ILE A 102 3.18 6.34 -11.91
C ILE A 102 1.77 6.88 -12.17
N LEU A 103 1.56 8.19 -12.00
CA LEU A 103 0.27 8.82 -12.25
C LEU A 103 -0.16 8.66 -13.72
N ALA A 104 0.81 8.76 -14.64
CA ALA A 104 0.54 8.56 -16.05
C ALA A 104 0.10 7.12 -16.33
N GLU A 105 0.74 6.12 -15.72
CA GLU A 105 0.35 4.71 -15.85
C GLU A 105 -1.06 4.47 -15.32
N LEU A 106 -1.39 4.97 -14.12
CA LEU A 106 -2.74 4.89 -13.55
C LEU A 106 -3.81 5.51 -14.46
N ASN A 107 -3.49 6.60 -15.13
CA ASN A 107 -4.41 7.24 -16.06
C ASN A 107 -4.64 6.42 -17.34
N VAL A 108 -3.69 5.58 -17.75
CA VAL A 108 -3.84 4.68 -18.91
C VAL A 108 -4.80 3.53 -18.61
N ASP A 109 -4.86 3.03 -17.38
CA ASP A 109 -5.83 1.99 -17.00
C ASP A 109 -7.28 2.50 -16.87
N ILE A 110 -7.50 3.83 -16.88
CA ILE A 110 -8.82 4.46 -16.69
C ILE A 110 -9.58 4.72 -18.04
N VAL A 111 -9.01 4.38 -19.22
CA VAL A 111 -9.62 4.64 -20.56
C VAL A 111 -10.41 3.49 -21.19
#